data_AF-A0A0T6LS08-F1
#
_entry.id   AF-A0A0T6LS08-F1
#
_cell.length_a   1.000
_cell.length_b   1.000
_cell.length_c   1.000
_cell.angle_alpha   90.00
_cell.angle_beta   90.00
_cell.angle_gamma   90.00
#
_symmetry.space_group_name_H-M   'P 1'
#
loop_
_entity.id
_entity.type
_entity.pdbx_description
1 polymer ?
#
loop_
_entity_poly.entity_id
_entity_poly.type
_entity_poly.pdbx_seq_one_letter_code
_entity_poly.pdbx_strand_id
1 'polypeptide(L)'
;MTTAAPDDNGTGPPFDALPSPLEAVPDLRAAARWMLAAFGAVGATLIGGGPLVAVGRIHGVAEALCAGVSLLVALTGVSVAIWQVSRVLEPQITTPATLDTPALRSLREMIDRAPADFFGTAATSVNDLLSHRAVAVNIYRAMLSESDPRRREVWRRHLERARANVARAAPLERWLLSMAHVWQIQVALHRARRWCLAGVALVTVGSVGFLVITGNS
;
A
#
# COMPACT_ATOMS: atom_id res chain seq x y z
N MET A 1 -46.78 -26.69 -16.74
CA MET A 1 -46.61 -25.50 -15.89
C MET A 1 -45.99 -25.97 -14.60
N THR A 2 -44.67 -25.85 -14.49
CA THR A 2 -43.89 -26.24 -13.32
C THR A 2 -43.15 -24.99 -12.91
N THR A 3 -43.59 -24.36 -11.82
CA THR A 3 -42.89 -23.25 -11.18
C THR A 3 -41.59 -23.77 -10.59
N ALA A 4 -40.46 -23.29 -11.11
CA ALA A 4 -39.16 -23.49 -10.50
C ALA A 4 -39.09 -22.75 -9.15
N ALA A 5 -38.50 -23.40 -8.15
CA ALA A 5 -38.23 -22.82 -6.84
C ALA A 5 -37.19 -21.69 -6.95
N PRO A 6 -37.20 -20.70 -6.03
CA PRO A 6 -36.18 -19.67 -6.01
C PRO A 6 -34.84 -20.29 -5.57
N ASP A 7 -33.78 -20.00 -6.33
CA ASP A 7 -32.41 -20.38 -6.02
C ASP A 7 -31.95 -19.76 -4.69
N ASP A 8 -31.85 -20.59 -3.66
CA ASP A 8 -31.21 -20.28 -2.37
C ASP A 8 -29.68 -20.29 -2.51
N ASN A 9 -29.14 -19.39 -3.35
CA ASN A 9 -27.70 -19.20 -3.51
C ASN A 9 -27.20 -18.04 -2.60
N GLY A 10 -27.70 -17.98 -1.37
CA GLY A 10 -27.57 -16.84 -0.46
C GLY A 10 -26.75 -17.07 0.81
N THR A 11 -25.77 -17.97 0.84
CA THR A 11 -24.95 -18.20 2.06
C THR A 11 -23.45 -18.11 1.79
N GLY A 12 -23.00 -16.99 1.23
CA GLY A 12 -21.69 -16.44 1.59
C GLY A 12 -21.82 -15.68 2.92
N PRO A 13 -20.82 -15.68 3.84
CA PRO A 13 -20.84 -14.78 4.98
C PRO A 13 -21.09 -13.33 4.51
N PRO A 14 -21.74 -12.47 5.31
CA PRO A 14 -22.14 -11.10 4.92
C PRO A 14 -21.00 -10.20 4.40
N PHE A 15 -19.74 -10.61 4.61
CA PHE A 15 -18.54 -9.95 4.12
C PHE A 15 -18.21 -10.24 2.65
N ASP A 16 -18.74 -11.31 2.04
CA ASP A 16 -18.59 -11.57 0.60
C ASP A 16 -19.44 -10.62 -0.25
N ALA A 17 -20.42 -9.94 0.36
CA ALA A 17 -21.30 -8.96 -0.29
C ALA A 17 -20.81 -7.51 -0.18
N LEU A 18 -19.77 -7.24 0.63
CA LEU A 18 -19.17 -5.90 0.73
C LEU A 18 -18.15 -5.71 -0.41
N PRO A 19 -18.11 -4.52 -1.06
CA PRO A 19 -17.12 -4.24 -2.10
C PRO A 19 -15.72 -4.48 -1.55
N SER A 20 -14.96 -5.32 -2.23
CA SER A 20 -13.64 -5.72 -1.76
C SER A 20 -12.73 -4.50 -1.77
N PRO A 21 -12.04 -4.17 -0.65
CA PRO A 21 -11.06 -3.07 -0.64
C PRO A 21 -10.01 -3.20 -1.76
N LEU A 22 -9.75 -4.43 -2.21
CA LEU A 22 -8.81 -4.73 -3.30
C LEU A 22 -9.23 -4.13 -4.66
N GLU A 23 -10.49 -3.77 -4.86
CA GLU A 23 -10.97 -3.12 -6.08
C GLU A 23 -10.30 -1.74 -6.30
N ALA A 24 -9.82 -1.09 -5.24
CA ALA A 24 -9.07 0.16 -5.36
C ALA A 24 -7.62 -0.05 -5.85
N VAL A 25 -7.07 -1.27 -5.79
CA VAL A 25 -5.66 -1.53 -6.13
C VAL A 25 -5.34 -1.27 -7.61
N PRO A 26 -6.15 -1.75 -8.58
CA PRO A 26 -5.96 -1.42 -10.00
C PRO A 26 -5.90 0.08 -10.27
N ASP A 27 -6.79 0.86 -9.66
CA ASP A 27 -6.86 2.31 -9.84
C ASP A 27 -5.61 3.02 -9.28
N LEU A 28 -5.16 2.62 -8.09
CA LEU A 28 -3.92 3.14 -7.48
C LEU A 28 -2.69 2.80 -8.34
N ARG A 29 -2.62 1.59 -8.89
CA ARG A 29 -1.55 1.18 -9.81
C ARG A 29 -1.63 1.90 -11.15
N ALA A 30 -2.83 2.15 -11.67
CA ALA A 30 -3.03 2.94 -12.88
C ALA A 30 -2.53 4.37 -12.66
N ALA A 31 -2.87 5.00 -11.54
CA ALA A 31 -2.37 6.33 -11.19
C ALA A 31 -0.83 6.36 -11.12
N ALA A 32 -0.20 5.36 -10.48
CA ALA A 32 1.26 5.26 -10.43
C ALA A 32 1.91 5.13 -11.82
N ARG A 33 1.34 4.30 -12.71
CA ARG A 33 1.81 4.16 -14.10
C ARG A 33 1.70 5.46 -14.88
N TRP A 34 0.61 6.20 -14.74
CA TRP A 34 0.44 7.51 -15.39
C TRP A 34 1.44 8.55 -14.88
N MET A 35 1.74 8.56 -13.57
CA MET A 35 2.80 9.42 -13.03
C MET A 35 4.17 9.08 -13.63
N LEU A 36 4.52 7.79 -13.71
CA LEU A 36 5.78 7.35 -14.35
C LEU A 36 5.85 7.79 -15.82
N ALA A 37 4.76 7.61 -16.57
CA ALA A 37 4.70 8.02 -17.97
C ALA A 37 4.89 9.54 -18.11
N ALA A 38 4.24 10.35 -17.26
CA ALA A 38 4.37 11.80 -17.27
C ALA A 38 5.79 12.26 -16.95
N PHE A 39 6.42 11.74 -15.88
CA PHE A 39 7.80 12.09 -15.55
C PHE A 39 8.80 11.57 -16.58
N GLY A 40 8.56 10.40 -17.16
CA GLY A 40 9.34 9.88 -18.28
C GLY A 40 9.28 10.79 -19.50
N ALA A 41 8.10 11.31 -19.84
CA ALA A 41 7.93 12.27 -20.92
C ALA A 41 8.70 13.58 -20.64
N VAL A 42 8.58 14.14 -19.43
CA VAL A 42 9.33 15.34 -19.02
C VAL A 42 10.85 15.12 -19.13
N GLY A 43 11.35 13.97 -18.64
CA GLY A 43 12.76 13.60 -18.76
C GLY A 43 13.22 13.49 -20.21
N ALA A 44 12.43 12.84 -21.07
CA ALA A 44 12.71 12.73 -22.49
C ALA A 44 12.75 14.11 -23.17
N THR A 45 11.83 15.02 -22.82
CA THR A 45 11.83 16.40 -23.33
C THR A 45 13.06 17.18 -22.86
N LEU A 46 13.49 17.01 -21.61
CA LEU A 46 14.71 17.68 -21.10
C LEU A 46 15.97 17.20 -21.82
N ILE A 47 16.06 15.92 -22.16
CA ILE A 47 17.20 15.36 -22.89
C ILE A 47 17.17 15.74 -24.37
N GLY A 48 15.99 15.71 -25.00
CA GLY A 48 15.85 15.89 -26.45
C GLY A 48 15.57 17.31 -26.94
N GLY A 49 14.98 18.19 -26.12
CA GLY A 49 14.35 19.42 -26.62
C GLY A 49 15.16 20.71 -26.45
N GLY A 50 15.67 20.99 -25.25
CA GLY A 50 16.25 22.31 -24.91
C GLY A 50 17.76 22.41 -25.10
N PRO A 51 18.56 21.52 -24.49
CA PRO A 51 20.02 21.65 -24.49
C PRO A 51 20.65 21.56 -25.88
N LEU A 52 20.14 20.68 -26.74
CA LEU A 52 20.70 20.45 -28.09
C LEU A 52 20.61 21.69 -29.00
N VAL A 53 19.59 22.53 -28.80
CA VAL A 53 19.40 23.77 -29.60
C VAL A 53 20.24 24.92 -29.06
N ALA A 54 20.52 24.93 -27.75
CA ALA A 54 21.22 26.02 -27.08
C ALA A 54 22.77 25.90 -27.08
N VAL A 55 23.32 24.72 -27.41
CA VAL A 55 24.78 24.46 -27.44
C VAL A 55 25.54 25.47 -28.32
N GLY A 56 24.91 25.99 -29.39
CA GLY A 56 25.52 26.97 -30.28
C GLY A 56 25.60 28.41 -29.73
N ARG A 57 25.00 28.72 -28.57
CA ARG A 57 24.94 30.09 -28.02
C ARG A 57 25.82 30.32 -26.79
N ILE A 58 26.50 29.29 -26.29
CA ILE A 58 27.24 29.37 -25.04
C ILE A 58 28.69 29.77 -25.37
N HIS A 59 29.06 31.02 -25.06
CA HIS A 59 30.36 31.58 -25.45
C HIS A 59 31.42 31.51 -24.33
N GLY A 60 31.17 30.75 -23.25
CA GLY A 60 32.11 30.60 -22.13
C GLY A 60 32.02 29.28 -21.37
N VAL A 61 33.16 28.78 -20.88
CA VAL A 61 33.25 27.53 -20.11
C VAL A 61 32.46 27.61 -18.80
N ALA A 62 32.47 28.78 -18.13
CA ALA A 62 31.74 28.98 -16.89
C ALA A 62 30.21 28.91 -17.10
N GLU A 63 29.71 29.51 -18.17
CA GLU A 63 28.29 29.46 -18.54
C GLU A 63 27.85 28.05 -18.94
N ALA A 64 28.69 27.34 -19.71
CA ALA A 64 28.46 25.94 -20.06
C ALA A 64 28.37 25.03 -18.83
N LEU A 65 29.26 25.22 -17.85
CA LEU A 65 29.22 24.50 -16.57
C LEU A 65 27.94 24.82 -15.79
N CYS A 66 27.56 26.09 -15.67
CA CYS A 66 26.35 26.49 -14.94
C CYS A 66 25.07 25.96 -15.61
N ALA A 67 24.99 25.99 -16.94
CA ALA A 67 23.89 25.40 -17.71
C ALA A 67 23.83 23.88 -17.52
N GLY A 68 24.99 23.20 -17.55
CA GLY A 68 25.10 21.77 -17.28
C GLY A 68 24.63 21.40 -15.87
N VAL A 69 25.03 22.16 -14.85
CA VAL A 69 24.56 21.96 -13.46
C VAL A 69 23.05 22.14 -13.36
N SER A 70 22.49 23.17 -14.01
CA SER A 70 21.04 23.42 -13.99
C SER A 70 20.25 22.28 -14.64
N LEU A 71 20.76 21.73 -15.76
CA LEU A 71 20.18 20.55 -16.39
C LEU A 71 20.27 19.31 -15.49
N LEU A 72 21.40 19.09 -14.84
CA LEU A 72 21.58 17.97 -13.89
C LEU A 72 20.61 18.07 -12.71
N VAL A 73 20.35 19.27 -12.19
CA VAL A 73 19.35 19.50 -11.14
C VAL A 73 17.95 19.10 -11.62
N ALA A 74 17.57 19.50 -12.83
CA ALA A 74 16.27 19.12 -13.40
C ALA A 74 16.14 17.61 -13.59
N LEU A 75 17.16 16.96 -14.16
CA LEU A 75 17.19 15.50 -14.34
C LEU A 75 17.13 14.74 -13.01
N THR A 76 17.83 15.24 -11.98
CA THR A 76 17.79 14.66 -10.63
C THR A 76 16.37 14.69 -10.06
N GLY A 77 15.64 15.79 -10.27
CA GLY A 77 14.23 15.91 -9.88
C GLY A 77 13.35 14.84 -10.53
N VAL A 78 13.52 14.61 -11.84
CA VAL A 78 12.81 13.56 -12.58
C VAL A 78 13.19 12.15 -12.07
N SER A 79 14.49 11.86 -11.91
CA SER A 79 14.96 10.56 -11.46
C SER A 79 14.46 10.20 -10.06
N VAL A 80 14.48 11.18 -9.12
CA VAL A 80 13.95 10.99 -7.76
C VAL A 80 12.44 10.75 -7.79
N ALA A 81 11.69 11.50 -8.60
CA ALA A 81 10.25 11.31 -8.74
C ALA A 81 9.92 9.91 -9.28
N ILE A 82 10.60 9.48 -10.35
CA ILE A 82 10.45 8.14 -10.92
C ILE A 82 10.76 7.07 -9.87
N TRP A 83 11.92 7.16 -9.21
CA TRP A 83 12.33 6.18 -8.20
C TRP A 83 11.31 6.02 -7.07
N GLN A 84 10.73 7.12 -6.60
CA GLN A 84 9.72 7.08 -5.53
C GLN A 84 8.39 6.48 -6.01
N VAL A 85 7.98 6.71 -7.26
CA VAL A 85 6.78 6.09 -7.82
C VAL A 85 7.00 4.60 -8.12
N SER A 86 8.20 4.20 -8.55
CA SER A 86 8.55 2.78 -8.77
C SER A 86 8.37 1.94 -7.51
N ARG A 87 8.68 2.48 -6.33
CA ARG A 87 8.48 1.81 -5.04
C ARG A 87 7.02 1.50 -4.72
N VAL A 88 6.05 2.17 -5.35
CA VAL A 88 4.61 1.88 -5.22
C VAL A 88 4.23 0.60 -5.98
N LEU A 89 5.01 0.23 -7.00
CA LEU A 89 4.77 -0.96 -7.82
C LEU A 89 5.42 -2.22 -7.21
N GLU A 90 6.33 -2.07 -6.24
CA GLU A 90 6.92 -3.22 -5.54
C GLU A 90 5.86 -3.94 -4.70
N PRO A 91 5.64 -5.25 -4.89
CA PRO A 91 4.64 -5.99 -4.16
C PRO A 91 5.04 -6.10 -2.69
N GLN A 92 4.27 -5.44 -1.82
CA GLN A 92 4.44 -5.58 -0.38
C GLN A 92 3.68 -6.80 0.12
N ILE A 93 4.39 -7.68 0.82
CA ILE A 93 3.79 -8.84 1.48
C ILE A 93 3.17 -8.35 2.78
N THR A 94 1.84 -8.22 2.81
CA THR A 94 1.10 -7.84 4.02
C THR A 94 0.92 -9.08 4.90
N THR A 95 1.49 -9.05 6.09
CA THR A 95 1.35 -10.11 7.10
C THR A 95 0.70 -9.56 8.36
N PRO A 96 0.17 -10.42 9.26
CA PRO A 96 -0.34 -9.95 10.55
C PRO A 96 0.68 -9.12 11.34
N ALA A 97 1.97 -9.47 11.28
CA ALA A 97 3.05 -8.69 11.91
C ALA A 97 3.18 -7.27 11.34
N THR A 98 2.75 -7.06 10.09
CA THR A 98 2.81 -5.74 9.45
C THR A 98 1.79 -4.78 10.05
N LEU A 99 0.71 -5.26 10.67
CA LEU A 99 -0.29 -4.44 11.36
C LEU A 99 0.27 -3.68 12.57
N ASP A 100 1.39 -4.14 13.14
CA ASP A 100 2.09 -3.45 14.24
C ASP A 100 3.05 -2.35 13.74
N THR A 101 3.22 -2.20 12.42
CA THR A 101 4.15 -1.18 11.88
C THR A 101 3.59 0.24 12.05
N PRO A 102 4.45 1.26 12.21
CA PRO A 102 4.01 2.65 12.34
C PRO A 102 3.16 3.15 11.17
N ALA A 103 3.33 2.60 9.97
CA ALA A 103 2.59 2.97 8.78
C ALA A 103 1.08 2.65 8.87
N LEU A 104 0.71 1.62 9.65
CA LEU A 104 -0.66 1.17 9.83
C LEU A 104 -1.27 1.62 11.16
N ARG A 105 -0.53 2.38 11.97
CA ARG A 105 -1.01 2.88 13.27
C ARG A 105 -2.33 3.65 13.14
N SER A 106 -2.46 4.54 12.17
CA SER A 106 -3.68 5.33 11.96
C SER A 106 -4.89 4.45 11.62
N LEU A 107 -4.69 3.42 10.78
CA LEU A 107 -5.74 2.45 10.48
C LEU A 107 -6.14 1.66 11.73
N ARG A 108 -5.15 1.20 12.50
CA ARG A 108 -5.39 0.47 13.75
C ARG A 108 -6.14 1.32 14.77
N GLU A 109 -5.72 2.56 14.99
CA GLU A 109 -6.39 3.51 15.89
C GLU A 109 -7.82 3.79 15.45
N MET A 110 -8.07 3.89 14.14
CA MET A 110 -9.42 4.06 13.59
C MET A 110 -10.30 2.84 13.91
N ILE A 111 -9.79 1.63 13.70
CA ILE A 111 -10.53 0.39 13.97
C ILE A 111 -10.75 0.20 15.47
N ASP A 112 -9.72 0.43 16.29
CA ASP A 112 -9.77 0.25 17.74
C ASP A 112 -10.69 1.27 18.44
N ARG A 113 -11.02 2.40 17.80
CA ARG A 113 -12.03 3.36 18.30
C ARG A 113 -13.47 2.86 18.18
N ALA A 114 -13.76 2.04 17.17
CA ALA A 114 -15.10 1.55 16.89
C ALA A 114 -15.07 0.09 16.41
N PRO A 115 -14.53 -0.85 17.21
CA PRO A 115 -14.29 -2.23 16.77
C PRO A 115 -15.58 -2.96 16.39
N ALA A 116 -16.71 -2.61 17.00
CA ALA A 116 -18.03 -3.18 16.70
C ALA A 116 -18.49 -2.87 15.26
N ASP A 117 -18.09 -1.73 14.69
CA ASP A 117 -18.46 -1.35 13.32
C ASP A 117 -17.72 -2.19 12.28
N PHE A 118 -16.54 -2.72 12.64
CA PHE A 118 -15.68 -3.50 11.74
C PHE A 118 -15.82 -5.01 11.97
N PHE A 119 -15.92 -5.45 13.23
CA PHE A 119 -15.87 -6.86 13.62
C PHE A 119 -17.19 -7.36 14.22
N GLY A 120 -18.19 -6.49 14.41
CA GLY A 120 -19.41 -6.83 15.12
C GLY A 120 -19.12 -7.34 16.53
N THR A 121 -19.66 -8.51 16.88
CA THR A 121 -19.40 -9.17 18.17
C THR A 121 -18.23 -10.15 18.13
N ALA A 122 -17.51 -10.25 17.00
CA ALA A 122 -16.49 -11.27 16.81
C ALA A 122 -15.17 -10.93 17.53
N ALA A 123 -14.83 -9.65 17.65
CA ALA A 123 -13.63 -9.18 18.33
C ALA A 123 -13.81 -7.76 18.87
N THR A 124 -13.14 -7.44 19.98
CA THR A 124 -13.16 -6.09 20.59
C THR A 124 -11.96 -5.23 20.19
N SER A 125 -11.00 -5.79 19.45
CA SER A 125 -9.84 -5.07 18.92
C SER A 125 -9.16 -5.87 17.81
N VAL A 126 -8.26 -5.24 17.05
CA VAL A 126 -7.41 -5.95 16.06
C VAL A 126 -6.59 -7.05 16.73
N ASN A 127 -6.03 -6.79 17.92
CA ASN A 127 -5.21 -7.76 18.62
C ASN A 127 -6.01 -8.96 19.12
N ASP A 128 -7.23 -8.72 19.59
CA ASP A 128 -8.17 -9.78 20.00
C ASP A 128 -8.48 -10.73 18.83
N LEU A 129 -8.78 -10.16 17.66
CA LEU A 129 -9.03 -10.92 16.43
C LEU A 129 -7.85 -11.82 16.06
N LEU A 130 -6.62 -11.28 16.08
CA LEU A 130 -5.40 -12.03 15.74
C LEU A 130 -5.03 -13.08 16.81
N SER A 131 -5.47 -12.89 18.06
CA SER A 131 -5.14 -13.78 19.17
C SER A 131 -5.80 -15.16 19.05
N HIS A 132 -6.95 -15.27 18.38
CA HIS A 132 -7.73 -16.52 18.31
C HIS A 132 -6.92 -17.70 17.79
N ARG A 133 -6.05 -17.48 16.78
CA ARG A 133 -5.19 -18.54 16.22
C ARG A 133 -4.10 -18.95 17.21
N ALA A 134 -3.48 -18.00 17.90
CA ALA A 134 -2.48 -18.28 18.93
C ALA A 134 -3.09 -19.06 20.10
N VAL A 135 -4.30 -18.69 20.53
CA VAL A 135 -5.04 -19.40 21.59
C VAL A 135 -5.35 -20.84 21.17
N ALA A 136 -5.85 -21.08 19.95
CA ALA A 136 -6.12 -22.42 19.46
C ALA A 136 -4.86 -23.30 19.41
N VAL A 137 -3.72 -22.73 18.98
CA VAL A 137 -2.42 -23.43 18.96
C VAL A 137 -1.95 -23.76 20.38
N ASN A 138 -2.08 -22.83 21.33
CA ASN A 138 -1.69 -23.05 22.71
C ASN A 138 -2.55 -24.13 23.39
N ILE A 139 -3.87 -24.12 23.15
CA ILE A 139 -4.79 -25.17 23.63
C ILE A 139 -4.42 -26.53 23.03
N TYR A 140 -4.12 -26.57 21.73
CA TYR A 140 -3.70 -27.81 21.07
C TYR A 140 -2.39 -28.37 21.65
N ARG A 141 -1.39 -27.50 21.90
CA ARG A 141 -0.15 -27.89 22.58
C ARG A 141 -0.40 -28.42 23.99
N ALA A 142 -1.24 -27.74 24.77
CA ALA A 142 -1.62 -28.18 26.12
C ALA A 142 -2.32 -29.55 26.12
N MET A 143 -3.19 -29.80 25.13
CA MET A 143 -3.86 -31.09 24.95
C MET A 143 -2.87 -32.23 24.67
N LEU A 144 -1.84 -31.99 23.85
CA LEU A 144 -0.81 -33.00 23.53
C LEU A 144 0.07 -33.34 24.75
N SER A 145 0.32 -32.36 25.62
CA SER A 145 1.10 -32.58 26.86
C SER A 145 0.30 -33.24 27.98
N GLU A 146 -1.03 -33.32 27.89
CA GLU A 146 -1.87 -33.85 28.96
C GLU A 146 -1.94 -35.39 28.93
N SER A 147 -1.49 -36.03 30.02
CA SER A 147 -1.51 -37.50 30.16
C SER A 147 -2.85 -38.05 30.64
N ASP A 148 -3.63 -37.28 31.40
CA ASP A 148 -4.92 -37.71 31.95
C ASP A 148 -6.03 -37.73 30.87
N PRO A 149 -6.66 -38.89 30.58
CA PRO A 149 -7.74 -39.00 29.61
C PRO A 149 -8.94 -38.09 29.89
N ARG A 150 -9.30 -37.87 31.17
CA ARG A 150 -10.45 -37.03 31.53
C ARG A 150 -10.18 -35.55 31.27
N ARG A 151 -8.97 -35.08 31.59
CA ARG A 151 -8.55 -33.69 31.32
C ARG A 151 -8.34 -33.46 29.83
N ARG A 152 -7.87 -34.47 29.10
CA ARG A 152 -7.76 -34.42 27.62
C ARG A 152 -9.12 -34.19 26.96
N GLU A 153 -10.20 -34.78 27.48
CA GLU A 153 -11.56 -34.56 26.97
C GLU A 153 -12.05 -33.12 27.21
N VAL A 154 -11.69 -32.52 28.35
CA VAL A 154 -11.95 -31.09 28.60
C VAL A 154 -11.20 -30.22 27.59
N TRP A 155 -9.90 -30.49 27.36
CA TRP A 155 -9.10 -29.80 26.36
C TRP A 155 -9.64 -29.93 24.94
N ARG A 156 -10.14 -31.12 24.56
CA ARG A 156 -10.79 -31.35 23.27
C ARG A 156 -11.98 -30.43 23.05
N ARG A 157 -12.87 -30.32 24.04
CA ARG A 157 -14.02 -29.40 24.00
C ARG A 157 -13.60 -27.93 23.90
N HIS A 158 -12.53 -27.53 24.60
CA HIS A 158 -11.97 -26.17 24.47
C HIS A 158 -11.38 -25.92 23.07
N LEU A 159 -10.70 -26.91 22.50
CA LEU A 159 -10.13 -26.81 21.16
C LEU A 159 -11.21 -26.70 20.09
N GLU A 160 -12.30 -27.44 20.22
CA GLU A 160 -13.45 -27.33 19.29
C GLU A 160 -14.06 -25.93 19.32
N ARG A 161 -14.27 -25.35 20.51
CA ARG A 161 -14.71 -23.95 20.64
C ARG A 161 -13.70 -22.97 20.05
N ALA A 162 -12.41 -23.16 20.33
CA ALA A 162 -11.36 -22.30 19.78
C ALA A 162 -11.30 -22.38 18.24
N ARG A 163 -11.44 -23.58 17.66
CA ARG A 163 -11.53 -23.77 16.20
C ARG A 163 -12.75 -23.11 15.61
N ALA A 164 -13.92 -23.20 16.26
CA ALA A 164 -15.12 -22.50 15.83
C ALA A 164 -14.94 -20.97 15.88
N ASN A 165 -14.23 -20.44 16.88
CA ASN A 165 -13.90 -19.01 16.95
C ASN A 165 -12.93 -18.61 15.83
N VAL A 166 -11.89 -19.39 15.57
CA VAL A 166 -10.95 -19.15 14.45
C VAL A 166 -11.68 -19.17 13.11
N ALA A 167 -12.59 -20.14 12.90
CA ALA A 167 -13.37 -20.23 11.67
C ALA A 167 -14.26 -18.99 11.46
N ARG A 168 -14.83 -18.44 12.54
CA ARG A 168 -15.61 -17.20 12.51
C ARG A 168 -14.74 -15.96 12.26
N ALA A 169 -13.53 -15.93 12.81
CA ALA A 169 -12.60 -14.80 12.68
C ALA A 169 -11.83 -14.79 11.34
N ALA A 170 -11.66 -15.94 10.68
CA ALA A 170 -10.83 -16.06 9.49
C ALA A 170 -11.26 -15.16 8.30
N PRO A 171 -12.56 -14.94 8.00
CA PRO A 171 -12.98 -13.96 7.00
C PRO A 171 -12.58 -12.52 7.38
N LEU A 172 -12.75 -12.15 8.66
CA LEU A 172 -12.42 -10.83 9.18
C LEU A 172 -10.91 -10.58 9.12
N GLU A 173 -10.08 -11.58 9.44
CA GLU A 173 -8.63 -11.49 9.32
C GLU A 173 -8.20 -11.25 7.87
N ARG A 174 -8.79 -12.00 6.91
CA ARG A 174 -8.51 -11.82 5.48
C ARG A 174 -8.93 -10.44 4.97
N TRP A 175 -10.09 -9.95 5.40
CA TRP A 175 -10.56 -8.61 5.09
C TRP A 175 -9.66 -7.52 5.71
N LEU A 176 -9.21 -7.71 6.95
CA LEU A 176 -8.30 -6.78 7.61
C LEU A 176 -6.96 -6.72 6.88
N LEU A 177 -6.41 -7.86 6.46
CA LEU A 177 -5.16 -7.92 5.71
C LEU A 177 -5.30 -7.29 4.33
N SER A 178 -6.44 -7.46 3.65
CA SER A 178 -6.69 -6.81 2.36
C SER A 178 -6.82 -5.28 2.51
N MET A 179 -7.52 -4.81 3.54
CA MET A 179 -7.62 -3.39 3.88
C MET A 179 -6.25 -2.79 4.22
N ALA A 180 -5.45 -3.50 5.03
CA ALA A 180 -4.10 -3.09 5.38
C ALA A 180 -3.19 -2.99 4.15
N HIS A 181 -3.31 -3.92 3.20
CA HIS A 181 -2.59 -3.88 1.93
C HIS A 181 -2.93 -2.63 1.12
N VAL A 182 -4.22 -2.32 0.99
CA VAL A 182 -4.66 -1.11 0.27
C VAL A 182 -4.19 0.16 0.97
N TRP A 183 -4.28 0.22 2.30
CA TRP A 183 -3.80 1.34 3.08
C TRP A 183 -2.29 1.58 2.91
N GLN A 184 -1.49 0.51 2.86
CA GLN A 184 -0.05 0.62 2.56
C GLN A 184 0.21 1.27 1.21
N ILE A 185 -0.52 0.84 0.16
CA ILE A 185 -0.39 1.42 -1.18
C ILE A 185 -0.81 2.89 -1.17
N GLN A 186 -1.91 3.24 -0.48
CA GLN A 186 -2.35 4.62 -0.36
C GLN A 186 -1.31 5.51 0.35
N VAL A 187 -0.76 5.07 1.47
CA VAL A 187 0.28 5.81 2.20
C VAL A 187 1.54 5.97 1.35
N ALA A 188 1.96 4.92 0.64
CA ALA A 188 3.08 4.97 -0.29
C ALA A 188 2.82 5.98 -1.42
N LEU A 189 1.62 5.99 -2.01
CA LEU A 189 1.25 6.92 -3.07
C LEU A 189 1.21 8.37 -2.57
N HIS A 190 0.67 8.63 -1.38
CA HIS A 190 0.67 9.97 -0.78
C HIS A 190 2.09 10.48 -0.55
N ARG A 191 3.00 9.61 -0.09
CA ARG A 191 4.42 9.94 0.06
C ARG A 191 5.06 10.20 -1.30
N ALA A 192 4.80 9.36 -2.30
CA ALA A 192 5.30 9.53 -3.67
C ALA A 192 4.85 10.86 -4.28
N ARG A 193 3.58 11.25 -4.11
CA ARG A 193 3.05 12.55 -4.57
C ARG A 193 3.84 13.74 -4.02
N ARG A 194 4.24 13.73 -2.74
CA ARG A 194 5.06 14.80 -2.16
C ARG A 194 6.44 14.87 -2.84
N TRP A 195 7.04 13.73 -3.13
CA TRP A 195 8.30 13.68 -3.88
C TRP A 195 8.14 14.09 -5.35
N CYS A 196 7.01 13.77 -5.98
CA CYS A 196 6.68 14.26 -7.31
C CYS A 196 6.60 15.79 -7.33
N LEU A 197 5.96 16.41 -6.33
CA LEU A 197 5.92 17.87 -6.19
C LEU A 197 7.33 18.46 -6.02
N ALA A 198 8.17 17.85 -5.19
CA ALA A 198 9.57 18.26 -5.04
C ALA A 198 10.36 18.10 -6.36
N GLY A 199 10.11 17.02 -7.10
CA GLY A 199 10.69 16.79 -8.42
C GLY A 199 10.28 17.86 -9.43
N VAL A 200 9.00 18.24 -9.46
CA VAL A 200 8.50 19.34 -10.31
C VAL A 200 9.17 20.67 -9.94
N ALA A 201 9.33 20.95 -8.65
CA ALA A 201 10.04 22.15 -8.19
C ALA A 201 11.50 22.16 -8.67
N LEU A 202 12.22 21.03 -8.54
CA LEU A 202 13.59 20.89 -9.03
C LEU A 202 13.70 21.06 -10.55
N VAL A 203 12.77 20.45 -11.31
CA VAL A 203 12.69 20.63 -12.77
C VAL A 203 12.47 22.11 -13.11
N THR A 204 11.54 22.77 -12.43
CA THR A 204 11.23 24.19 -12.68
C THR A 204 12.45 25.07 -12.40
N VAL A 205 13.11 24.90 -11.25
CA VAL A 205 14.32 25.66 -10.89
C VAL A 205 15.45 25.39 -11.88
N GLY A 206 15.70 24.13 -12.24
CA GLY A 206 16.73 23.76 -13.21
C GLY A 206 16.46 24.30 -14.62
N SER A 207 15.21 24.21 -15.10
CA SER A 207 14.81 24.76 -16.40
C SER A 207 14.88 26.28 -16.44
N VAL A 208 14.42 26.98 -15.41
CA VAL A 208 14.53 28.45 -15.31
C VAL A 208 15.99 28.88 -15.24
N GLY A 209 16.81 28.21 -14.42
CA GLY A 209 18.24 28.48 -14.33
C GLY A 209 18.94 28.31 -15.67
N PHE A 210 18.65 27.20 -16.37
CA PHE A 210 19.16 26.95 -17.71
C PHE A 210 18.77 28.08 -18.69
N LEU A 211 17.49 28.44 -18.75
CA LEU A 211 17.00 29.48 -19.66
C LEU A 211 17.61 30.85 -19.37
N VAL A 212 17.73 31.25 -18.11
CA VAL A 212 18.35 32.53 -17.71
C VAL A 212 19.81 32.59 -18.14
N ILE A 213 20.56 31.49 -17.95
CA ILE A 213 21.98 31.42 -18.36
C ILE A 213 22.07 31.51 -19.88
N THR A 214 21.32 30.68 -20.61
CA THR A 214 21.41 30.65 -22.09
C THR A 214 20.78 31.86 -22.79
N GLY A 215 19.90 32.60 -22.11
CA GLY A 215 19.21 33.77 -22.65
C GLY A 215 19.96 35.09 -22.46
N ASN A 216 20.89 35.14 -21.50
CA ASN A 216 21.76 36.28 -21.26
C ASN A 216 23.13 36.17 -21.96
N SER A 217 23.43 35.03 -22.61
CA SER A 217 24.65 34.75 -23.39
C SER A 217 24.58 35.21 -24.85
#